data_AF-A0A944KIX8-F1
#
_entry.id   AF-A0A944KIX8-F1
#
_cell.length_a   1.000
_cell.length_b   1.000
_cell.length_c   1.000
_cell.angle_alpha   90.00
_cell.angle_beta   90.00
_cell.angle_gamma   90.00
#
_symmetry.space_group_name_H-M   'P 1'
#
loop_
_entity.id
_entity.type
_entity.pdbx_description
1 polymer ?
#
loop_
_entity_poly.entity_id
_entity_poly.type
_entity_poly.pdbx_seq_one_letter_code
_entity_poly.pdbx_strand_id
1 'polypeptide(L)' 'MLLGAYVLDALPAGEDAEVASHLGRCDPCRTAYLEVADAVTLLALLSADDLAAGPDDDV' A
#
# COMPACT_ATOMS: atom_id res chain seq x y z
N MET A 1 -2.86 0.01 11.35
CA MET A 1 -2.20 0.29 10.06
C MET A 1 -3.12 -0.19 8.94
N LEU A 2 -3.84 0.71 8.29
CA LEU A 2 -4.71 0.38 7.14
C LEU A 2 -4.11 0.86 5.80
N LEU A 3 -3.00 1.59 5.84
CA LEU A 3 -2.43 2.25 4.64
C LEU A 3 -1.98 1.26 3.57
N GLY A 4 -1.42 0.10 3.94
CA GLY A 4 -1.05 -0.93 2.98
C GLY A 4 -2.27 -1.48 2.22
N ALA A 5 -3.34 -1.81 2.94
CA ALA A 5 -4.58 -2.28 2.33
C ALA A 5 -5.25 -1.18 1.49
N TYR A 6 -5.21 0.07 1.95
CA TYR A 6 -5.73 1.23 1.22
C TYR A 6 -5.00 1.45 -0.11
N VAL A 7 -3.66 1.45 -0.11
CA VAL A 7 -2.86 1.65 -1.33
C VAL A 7 -3.03 0.51 -2.33
N LEU A 8 -3.26 -0.71 -1.84
CA LEU A 8 -3.49 -1.90 -2.67
C LEU A 8 -4.95 -2.07 -3.12
N ASP A 9 -5.83 -1.09 -2.86
CA ASP A 9 -7.27 -1.15 -3.17
C ASP A 9 -7.96 -2.39 -2.56
N ALA A 10 -7.49 -2.81 -1.38
CA ALA A 10 -7.92 -4.03 -0.69
C ALA A 10 -8.83 -3.76 0.51
N LEU A 11 -9.28 -2.51 0.69
CA LEU A 11 -10.23 -2.14 1.73
C LEU A 11 -11.68 -2.23 1.24
N PRO A 12 -12.64 -2.58 2.13
CA PRO A 12 -14.04 -2.40 1.81
C PRO A 12 -14.37 -0.91 1.67
N ALA A 13 -15.32 -0.57 0.78
CA ALA A 13 -15.62 0.82 0.41
C ALA A 13 -15.95 1.76 1.59
N GLY A 14 -16.47 1.24 2.71
CA GLY A 14 -16.72 2.02 3.92
C GLY A 14 -15.43 2.49 4.59
N GLU A 15 -14.43 1.63 4.68
CA GLU A 15 -13.13 1.93 5.30
C GLU A 15 -12.24 2.78 4.37
N ASP A 16 -12.39 2.60 3.05
CA ASP A 16 -11.69 3.41 2.04
C ASP A 16 -12.01 4.91 2.18
N ALA A 17 -13.30 5.25 2.30
CA ALA A 17 -13.74 6.63 2.46
C ALA A 17 -13.25 7.26 3.78
N GLU A 18 -13.19 6.46 4.86
CA GLU A 18 -12.68 6.92 6.15
C GLU A 18 -11.18 7.23 6.09
N VAL A 19 -10.40 6.36 5.45
CA VAL A 19 -8.96 6.57 5.25
C VAL A 19 -8.71 7.77 4.35
N ALA A 20 -9.44 7.92 3.23
CA ALA A 20 -9.32 9.06 2.33
C ALA A 20 -9.62 10.39 3.06
N SER A 21 -10.70 10.44 3.85
CA SER A 21 -11.07 11.60 4.66
C SER A 21 -9.99 11.96 5.69
N HIS A 22 -9.40 10.96 6.35
CA HIS A 22 -8.32 11.16 7.30
C HIS A 22 -7.05 11.70 6.64
N LEU A 23 -6.63 11.10 5.52
CA LEU A 23 -5.47 11.55 4.75
C LEU A 23 -5.64 13.00 4.26
N GLY A 24 -6.87 13.43 3.95
CA GLY A 24 -7.15 14.83 3.61
C GLY A 24 -6.79 15.83 4.72
N ARG A 25 -6.77 15.39 6.00
CA ARG A 25 -6.70 16.27 7.18
C ARG A 25 -5.46 16.05 8.06
N CYS A 26 -4.67 15.01 7.81
CA CYS A 26 -3.57 14.60 8.67
C CYS A 26 -2.26 14.46 7.88
N ASP A 27 -1.39 15.48 7.98
CA ASP A 27 -0.11 15.47 7.26
C ASP A 27 0.84 14.33 7.68
N PRO A 28 0.98 13.95 8.96
CA PRO A 28 1.78 12.78 9.33
C PRO A 28 1.31 11.48 8.65
N CYS A 29 0.00 11.27 8.56
CA CYS A 29 -0.54 10.09 7.89
C CYS A 29 -0.42 10.18 6.37
N ARG A 30 -0.46 11.38 5.80
CA ARG A 30 -0.16 11.61 4.38
C ARG A 30 1.30 11.26 4.06
N THR A 31 2.24 11.64 4.90
CA THR A 31 3.66 11.26 4.75
C THR A 31 3.83 9.75 4.80
N ALA A 32 3.23 9.08 5.79
CA ALA A 32 3.27 7.61 5.88
C ALA A 32 2.61 6.93 4.67
N TYR A 33 1.52 7.51 4.14
CA TYR A 33 0.89 7.03 2.90
C TYR A 33 1.86 7.11 1.70
N LEU A 34 2.59 8.21 1.55
CA LEU A 34 3.55 8.38 0.46
C LEU A 34 4.70 7.37 0.54
N GLU A 35 5.22 7.09 1.74
CA GLU A 35 6.25 6.07 1.95
C GLU A 35 5.78 4.68 1.52
N VAL A 36 4.52 4.32 1.84
CA VAL A 36 3.94 3.03 1.43
C VAL A 36 3.65 3.00 -0.06
N ALA A 37 3.12 4.09 -0.63
CA ALA A 37 2.81 4.18 -2.06
C ALA A 37 4.06 4.07 -2.94
N ASP A 38 5.19 4.61 -2.48
CA ASP A 38 6.48 4.44 -3.15
C ASP A 38 6.90 2.96 -3.21
N ALA A 39 6.76 2.23 -2.09
CA ALA A 39 7.04 0.80 -2.05
C ALA A 39 6.12 -0.01 -2.98
N VAL A 40 4.82 0.34 -3.09
CA VAL A 40 3.89 -0.32 -4.02
C VAL A 40 4.23 -0.06 -5.48
N THR A 41 4.88 1.06 -5.80
CA THR A 41 5.37 1.32 -7.17
C THR A 41 6.42 0.29 -7.60
N LEU A 42 7.24 -0.21 -6.67
CA LEU A 42 8.18 -1.30 -6.94
C LEU A 42 7.46 -2.63 -7.17
N LEU A 43 6.36 -2.89 -6.45
CA LEU A 43 5.54 -4.09 -6.65
C LEU A 43 4.94 -4.15 -8.06
N ALA A 44 4.66 -3.00 -8.68
CA ALA A 44 4.15 -2.95 -10.05
C ALA A 44 5.13 -3.47 -11.12
N LEU A 45 6.40 -3.69 -10.77
CA LEU A 45 7.41 -4.29 -11.64
C LEU A 45 7.36 -5.83 -11.62
N LEU A 46 6.68 -6.41 -10.64
CA LEU A 46 6.61 -7.84 -10.40
C LEU A 46 5.31 -8.41 -10.99
N SER A 47 5.37 -9.62 -11.52
CA SER A 47 4.18 -10.41 -11.78
C SER A 47 3.63 -11.02 -10.48
N ALA A 48 2.38 -11.50 -10.53
CA ALA A 48 1.80 -12.21 -9.40
C ALA A 48 2.57 -13.50 -9.05
N ASP A 49 3.19 -14.14 -10.04
CA ASP A 49 4.01 -15.34 -9.84
C ASP A 49 5.34 -14.98 -9.13
N ASP A 50 5.97 -13.84 -9.48
CA ASP A 50 7.18 -13.33 -8.80
C ASP A 50 6.92 -12.97 -7.32
N LEU A 51 5.68 -12.60 -6.98
CA LEU A 51 5.23 -12.32 -5.61
C LEU A 51 4.89 -13.59 -4.82
N ALA A 52 4.50 -14.65 -5.52
CA ALA A 52 4.09 -15.94 -4.93
C ALA A 52 5.29 -16.88 -4.71
N ALA A 53 6.27 -16.84 -5.61
CA ALA A 53 7.61 -17.32 -5.33
C ALA A 53 8.20 -16.38 -4.26
N GLY A 54 8.52 -16.88 -3.07
CA GLY A 54 9.21 -16.06 -2.07
C GLY A 54 10.52 -15.49 -2.64
N PRO A 55 11.14 -14.49 -1.99
CA PRO A 55 12.42 -13.96 -2.45
C PRO A 55 13.39 -15.13 -2.70
N ASP A 56 14.01 -15.16 -3.87
CA ASP A 56 15.01 -16.18 -4.19
C ASP A 56 16.08 -16.16 -3.07
N ASP A 57 16.22 -17.26 -2.32
CA ASP A 57 17.19 -17.46 -1.23
C ASP A 57 18.64 -17.59 -1.79
N ASP A 58 19.00 -16.79 -2.80
CA ASP A 58 20.33 -16.72 -3.42
C ASP A 58 21.06 -15.42 -3.00
N VAL A 59 21.37 -15.28 -1.71
CA VAL A 59 22.38 -14.34 -1.17
C VAL A 59 23.26 -15.03 -0.13
#